data_AF-A0A7Y2Z6C3-F1
#
_entry.id   AF-A0A7Y2Z6C3-F1
#
_cell.length_a   1.000
_cell.length_b   1.000
_cell.length_c   1.000
_cell.angle_alpha   90.00
_cell.angle_beta   90.00
_cell.angle_gamma   90.00
#
_symmetry.space_group_name_H-M   'P 1'
#
loop_
_entity.id
_entity.type
_entity.pdbx_description
1 polymer ?
#
loop_
_entity_poly.entity_id
_entity_poly.type
_entity_poly.pdbx_seq_one_letter_code
_entity_poly.pdbx_strand_id
1 'polypeptide(L)'
;MKRIHLLLIVTLCFITQNIEAQDLLDGLKQVADMHNEEHGNDSNNNQDLSEEEQRQAEEFWKEKTKDAMDFINGIDKPYHQCLALMGLYSYHFLKLSVAAEEEEDCKMKYDWYGTMLLMNISGTFLLPCTEGFYNLPEEDQISIFHDFLNSLYQCNFSGDPLVWTPLAKKAPKIAKDIHIGFDQPFCSNDEGANYYSLKKVYYLLFEWEAVVANTLAIGKKMEALGCGG
;
A
#
# COMPACT_ATOMS: atom_id res chain seq x y z
N MET A 1 -14.08 -24.47 -22.10
CA MET A 1 -12.92 -23.82 -22.76
C MET A 1 -12.97 -22.28 -22.80
N LYS A 2 -13.96 -21.59 -22.20
CA LYS A 2 -13.98 -20.10 -22.15
C LYS A 2 -13.38 -19.47 -20.87
N ARG A 3 -13.16 -20.24 -19.80
CA ARG A 3 -12.60 -19.74 -18.52
C ARG A 3 -11.07 -19.65 -18.48
N ILE A 4 -10.37 -20.35 -19.38
CA ILE A 4 -8.91 -20.35 -19.45
C ILE A 4 -8.38 -19.08 -20.14
N HIS A 5 -9.18 -18.46 -21.02
CA HIS A 5 -8.76 -17.26 -21.73
C HIS A 5 -8.82 -15.97 -20.89
N LEU A 6 -9.72 -15.89 -19.90
CA LEU A 6 -9.76 -14.74 -18.98
C LEU A 6 -8.55 -14.74 -18.04
N LEU A 7 -8.18 -15.91 -17.50
CA LEU A 7 -6.97 -16.10 -16.70
C LEU A 7 -5.70 -15.79 -17.50
N LEU A 8 -5.63 -16.17 -18.78
CA LEU A 8 -4.49 -15.86 -19.64
C LEU A 8 -4.38 -14.36 -19.97
N ILE A 9 -5.49 -13.64 -20.18
CA ILE A 9 -5.45 -12.19 -20.42
C ILE A 9 -5.04 -11.43 -19.15
N VAL A 10 -5.52 -11.88 -17.98
CA VAL A 10 -5.06 -11.35 -16.69
C VAL A 10 -3.56 -11.65 -16.49
N THR A 11 -3.08 -12.85 -16.83
CA THR A 11 -1.65 -13.21 -16.70
C THR A 11 -0.73 -12.50 -17.72
N LEU A 12 -1.22 -12.20 -18.93
CA LEU A 12 -0.42 -11.57 -19.99
C LEU A 12 -0.23 -10.05 -19.81
N CYS A 13 -1.08 -9.39 -19.03
CA CYS A 13 -0.87 -7.98 -18.67
C CYS A 13 0.17 -7.78 -17.55
N PHE A 14 0.56 -8.83 -16.82
CA PHE A 14 1.52 -8.74 -15.69
C PHE A 14 3.00 -8.92 -16.07
N ILE A 15 3.34 -9.01 -17.36
CA ILE A 15 4.72 -9.28 -17.82
C ILE A 15 5.52 -7.98 -18.05
N THR A 16 4.90 -6.81 -18.01
CA THR A 16 5.65 -5.54 -18.01
C THR A 16 6.05 -5.18 -16.59
N GLN A 17 7.34 -5.30 -16.28
CA GLN A 17 7.95 -4.98 -14.98
C GLN A 17 7.92 -3.49 -14.59
N ASN A 18 7.03 -2.71 -15.21
CA ASN A 18 6.73 -1.34 -14.83
C ASN A 18 5.30 -1.35 -14.30
N ILE A 19 5.13 -1.39 -12.97
CA ILE A 19 3.86 -0.95 -12.39
C ILE A 19 3.82 0.54 -12.67
N GLU A 20 3.08 0.94 -13.70
CA GLU A 20 2.74 2.35 -13.84
C GLU A 20 1.77 2.68 -12.71
N ALA A 21 2.01 3.77 -12.00
CA ALA A 21 1.24 4.08 -10.79
C ALA A 21 -0.28 4.23 -11.10
N GLN A 22 -0.66 4.42 -12.37
CA GLN A 22 -2.04 4.33 -12.86
C GLN A 22 -2.68 2.94 -12.63
N ASP A 23 -1.93 1.85 -12.82
CA ASP A 23 -2.43 0.48 -12.59
C ASP A 23 -2.77 0.25 -11.10
N LEU A 24 -2.07 0.93 -10.19
CA LEU A 24 -2.35 0.89 -8.75
C LEU A 24 -3.65 1.64 -8.39
N LEU A 25 -3.90 2.79 -9.02
CA LEU A 25 -5.16 3.53 -8.84
C LEU A 25 -6.35 2.73 -9.37
N ASP A 26 -6.18 2.04 -10.49
CA ASP A 26 -7.22 1.18 -11.07
C ASP A 26 -7.49 -0.06 -10.19
N GLY A 27 -6.46 -0.62 -9.53
CA GLY A 27 -6.62 -1.68 -8.54
C GLY A 27 -7.34 -1.22 -7.27
N LEU A 28 -6.98 -0.05 -6.74
CA LEU A 28 -7.67 0.57 -5.60
C LEU A 28 -9.13 0.90 -5.92
N LYS A 29 -9.41 1.34 -7.15
CA LYS A 29 -10.77 1.58 -7.66
C LYS A 29 -11.59 0.30 -7.69
N GLN A 30 -11.06 -0.78 -8.27
CA GLN A 30 -11.76 -2.07 -8.32
C GLN A 30 -12.12 -2.61 -6.93
N VAL A 31 -11.27 -2.42 -5.92
CA VAL A 31 -11.57 -2.88 -4.56
C VAL A 31 -12.57 -1.97 -3.85
N ALA A 32 -12.53 -0.66 -4.09
CA ALA A 32 -13.55 0.26 -3.60
C ALA A 32 -14.94 -0.02 -4.23
N ASP A 33 -14.97 -0.35 -5.53
CA ASP A 33 -16.20 -0.70 -6.25
C ASP A 33 -16.77 -2.05 -5.77
N MET A 34 -15.92 -3.06 -5.52
CA MET A 34 -16.35 -4.35 -4.93
C MET A 34 -16.99 -4.20 -3.54
N HIS A 35 -16.53 -3.24 -2.72
CA HIS A 35 -17.11 -2.97 -1.40
C HIS A 35 -18.53 -2.41 -1.47
N ASN A 36 -18.80 -1.58 -2.48
CA ASN A 36 -20.13 -1.02 -2.74
C ASN A 36 -21.10 -2.11 -3.21
N GLU A 37 -20.63 -3.13 -3.92
CA GLU A 37 -21.46 -4.27 -4.35
C GLU A 37 -21.84 -5.22 -3.20
N GLU A 38 -20.98 -5.40 -2.18
CA GLU A 38 -21.27 -6.28 -1.04
C GLU A 38 -22.23 -5.68 0.01
N HIS A 39 -22.35 -4.35 0.08
CA HIS A 39 -23.29 -3.66 1.00
C HIS A 39 -24.68 -3.43 0.37
N GLY A 40 -24.88 -3.82 -0.89
CA GLY A 40 -26.14 -3.67 -1.62
C GLY A 40 -27.08 -4.86 -1.44
N ASN A 41 -27.52 -5.14 -0.21
CA ASN A 41 -28.60 -6.10 0.03
C ASN A 41 -29.91 -5.38 0.38
N ASP A 42 -30.38 -4.56 -0.54
CA ASP A 42 -31.80 -4.34 -0.74
C ASP A 42 -32.10 -4.21 -2.23
N SER A 43 -33.01 -5.05 -2.66
CA SER A 43 -33.55 -5.14 -4.01
C SER A 43 -33.84 -3.78 -4.66
N ASN A 44 -33.45 -3.67 -5.93
CA ASN A 44 -34.06 -2.87 -6.99
C ASN A 44 -33.50 -1.49 -7.38
N ASN A 45 -32.31 -1.09 -6.93
CA ASN A 45 -31.56 0.01 -7.54
C ASN A 45 -30.05 -0.30 -7.58
N ASN A 46 -29.63 -1.08 -8.59
CA ASN A 46 -28.28 -0.93 -9.13
C ASN A 46 -28.24 0.45 -9.80
N GLN A 47 -28.07 1.52 -9.03
CA GLN A 47 -27.55 2.74 -9.61
C GLN A 47 -26.06 2.49 -9.77
N ASP A 48 -25.67 1.99 -10.94
CA ASP A 48 -24.37 2.35 -11.49
C ASP A 48 -24.19 3.84 -11.25
N LEU A 49 -23.08 4.22 -10.59
CA LEU A 49 -22.69 5.62 -10.44
C LEU A 49 -22.87 6.28 -11.81
N SER A 50 -23.55 7.43 -11.86
CA SER A 50 -23.66 8.15 -13.12
C SER A 50 -22.26 8.44 -13.67
N GLU A 51 -22.11 8.52 -14.98
CA GLU A 51 -20.81 8.83 -15.61
C GLU A 51 -20.18 10.11 -15.02
N GLU A 52 -21.01 11.04 -14.56
CA GLU A 52 -20.58 12.26 -13.88
C GLU A 52 -20.03 11.99 -12.46
N GLU A 53 -20.69 11.14 -11.66
CA GLU A 53 -20.21 10.75 -10.33
C GLU A 53 -18.92 9.92 -10.40
N GLN A 54 -18.80 9.04 -11.40
CA GLN A 54 -17.56 8.30 -11.67
C GLN A 54 -16.42 9.26 -12.01
N ARG A 55 -16.66 10.23 -12.90
CA ARG A 55 -15.65 11.23 -13.27
C ARG A 55 -15.23 12.09 -12.09
N GLN A 56 -16.17 12.52 -11.25
CA GLN A 56 -15.87 13.32 -10.06
C GLN A 56 -15.05 12.52 -9.03
N ALA A 57 -15.36 11.24 -8.83
CA ALA A 57 -14.57 10.36 -7.99
C ALA A 57 -13.15 10.15 -8.56
N GLU A 58 -13.02 9.96 -9.87
CA GLU A 58 -11.72 9.84 -10.54
C GLU A 58 -10.87 11.11 -10.41
N GLU A 59 -11.46 12.28 -10.64
CA GLU A 59 -10.76 13.56 -10.48
C GLU A 59 -10.35 13.78 -9.01
N PHE A 60 -11.22 13.46 -8.07
CA PHE A 60 -10.92 13.53 -6.64
C PHE A 60 -9.73 12.63 -6.28
N TRP A 61 -9.76 11.35 -6.65
CA TRP A 61 -8.67 10.41 -6.34
C TRP A 61 -7.36 10.79 -7.04
N LYS A 62 -7.45 11.25 -8.30
CA LYS A 62 -6.29 11.74 -9.04
C LYS A 62 -5.68 12.96 -8.37
N GLU A 63 -6.49 13.90 -7.89
CA GLU A 63 -6.01 15.07 -7.15
C GLU A 63 -5.38 14.66 -5.80
N LYS A 64 -6.02 13.77 -5.04
CA LYS A 64 -5.55 13.32 -3.73
C LYS A 64 -4.27 12.50 -3.78
N THR A 65 -4.05 11.76 -4.87
CA THR A 65 -2.87 10.91 -5.03
C THR A 65 -1.77 11.54 -5.87
N LYS A 66 -2.05 12.66 -6.56
CA LYS A 66 -1.12 13.32 -7.49
C LYS A 66 0.29 13.45 -6.95
N ASP A 67 0.46 14.03 -5.76
CA ASP A 67 1.80 14.28 -5.21
C ASP A 67 2.56 12.97 -4.94
N ALA A 68 1.85 11.92 -4.49
CA ALA A 68 2.44 10.60 -4.26
C ALA A 68 2.83 9.95 -5.59
N MET A 69 1.97 10.05 -6.59
CA MET A 69 2.15 9.52 -7.93
C MET A 69 3.32 10.22 -8.65
N ASP A 70 3.36 11.55 -8.61
CA ASP A 70 4.44 12.37 -9.17
C ASP A 70 5.77 12.06 -8.47
N PHE A 71 5.75 11.80 -7.16
CA PHE A 71 6.94 11.37 -6.42
C PHE A 71 7.41 9.98 -6.85
N ILE A 72 6.52 8.99 -6.90
CA ILE A 72 6.83 7.60 -7.29
C ILE A 72 7.32 7.55 -8.74
N ASN A 73 6.65 8.26 -9.65
CA ASN A 73 7.05 8.36 -11.06
C ASN A 73 8.40 9.07 -11.24
N GLY A 74 8.81 9.92 -10.29
CA GLY A 74 10.13 10.55 -10.26
C GLY A 74 11.27 9.64 -9.76
N ILE A 75 10.98 8.38 -9.45
CA ILE A 75 11.96 7.37 -9.05
C ILE A 75 12.32 6.50 -10.26
N ASP A 76 13.51 6.70 -10.81
CA ASP A 76 13.94 6.05 -12.07
C ASP A 76 14.61 4.68 -11.89
N LYS A 77 14.79 4.21 -10.64
CA LYS A 77 15.51 2.96 -10.34
C LYS A 77 14.52 1.77 -10.23
N PRO A 78 14.82 0.61 -10.85
CA PRO A 78 14.10 -0.63 -10.63
C PRO A 78 14.00 -0.96 -9.14
N TYR A 79 12.86 -1.51 -8.70
CA TYR A 79 12.50 -1.82 -7.30
C TYR A 79 12.40 -0.63 -6.33
N HIS A 80 12.98 0.53 -6.60
CA HIS A 80 12.81 1.69 -5.71
C HIS A 80 11.37 2.20 -5.70
N GLN A 81 10.68 2.16 -6.84
CA GLN A 81 9.23 2.42 -6.91
C GLN A 81 8.45 1.41 -6.07
N CYS A 82 8.85 0.13 -6.12
CA CYS A 82 8.30 -0.93 -5.30
C CYS A 82 8.40 -0.62 -3.81
N LEU A 83 9.61 -0.28 -3.37
CA LEU A 83 9.91 0.03 -1.97
C LEU A 83 9.18 1.30 -1.51
N ALA A 84 9.04 2.30 -2.38
CA ALA A 84 8.22 3.47 -2.08
C ALA A 84 6.74 3.10 -1.87
N LEU A 85 6.19 2.24 -2.72
CA LEU A 85 4.82 1.74 -2.59
C LEU A 85 4.63 0.90 -1.33
N MET A 86 5.55 -0.03 -1.03
CA MET A 86 5.54 -0.83 0.20
C MET A 86 5.58 0.06 1.45
N GLY A 87 6.46 1.06 1.47
CA GLY A 87 6.59 1.99 2.59
C GLY A 87 5.33 2.82 2.80
N LEU A 88 4.77 3.40 1.72
CA LEU A 88 3.52 4.17 1.81
C LEU A 88 2.34 3.28 2.23
N TYR A 89 2.23 2.09 1.66
CA TYR A 89 1.20 1.12 2.02
C TYR A 89 1.30 0.76 3.50
N SER A 90 2.48 0.38 3.98
CA SER A 90 2.70 0.06 5.39
C SER A 90 2.33 1.22 6.31
N TYR A 91 2.77 2.44 5.97
CA TYR A 91 2.42 3.63 6.73
C TYR A 91 0.90 3.85 6.84
N HIS A 92 0.19 3.81 5.71
CA HIS A 92 -1.24 4.02 5.69
C HIS A 92 -2.01 2.90 6.40
N PHE A 93 -1.55 1.65 6.27
CA PHE A 93 -2.13 0.52 7.00
C PHE A 93 -1.99 0.70 8.52
N LEU A 94 -0.81 1.11 8.99
CA LEU A 94 -0.57 1.40 10.41
C LEU A 94 -1.43 2.56 10.92
N LYS A 95 -1.56 3.63 10.12
CA LYS A 95 -2.43 4.77 10.45
C LYS A 95 -3.90 4.36 10.59
N LEU A 96 -4.39 3.54 9.66
CA LEU A 96 -5.75 3.01 9.71
C LEU A 96 -5.92 2.10 10.93
N SER A 97 -4.94 1.26 11.25
CA SER A 97 -5.00 0.41 12.44
C SER A 97 -5.10 1.22 13.73
N VAL A 98 -4.35 2.33 13.86
CA VAL A 98 -4.44 3.19 15.04
C VAL A 98 -5.81 3.88 15.09
N ALA A 99 -6.27 4.45 13.98
CA ALA A 99 -7.58 5.09 13.92
C ALA A 99 -8.72 4.11 14.26
N ALA A 100 -8.65 2.89 13.73
CA ALA A 100 -9.63 1.84 14.01
C ALA A 100 -9.62 1.40 15.47
N GLU A 101 -8.49 1.43 16.19
CA GLU A 101 -8.45 1.05 17.61
C GLU A 101 -8.89 2.19 18.53
N GLU A 102 -8.49 3.42 18.22
CA GLU A 102 -8.78 4.63 19.00
C GLU A 102 -10.21 5.15 18.83
N GLU A 103 -10.91 4.79 17.75
CA GLU A 103 -12.29 5.23 17.50
C GLU A 103 -13.26 4.69 18.58
N GLU A 104 -14.06 5.58 19.13
CA GLU A 104 -15.05 5.28 20.16
C GLU A 104 -16.43 5.01 19.56
N ASP A 105 -16.77 5.67 18.45
CA ASP A 105 -18.03 5.43 17.76
C ASP A 105 -18.02 4.05 17.10
N CYS A 106 -18.97 3.19 17.48
CA CYS A 106 -18.99 1.81 17.02
C CYS A 106 -19.08 1.69 15.50
N LYS A 107 -19.94 2.52 14.88
CA LYS A 107 -20.18 2.45 13.44
C LYS A 107 -18.95 2.91 12.67
N MET A 108 -18.36 4.04 13.08
CA MET A 108 -17.13 4.53 12.47
C MET A 108 -15.97 3.55 12.68
N LYS A 109 -15.88 2.92 13.85
CA LYS A 109 -14.89 1.86 14.12
C LYS A 109 -15.06 0.65 13.20
N TYR A 110 -16.29 0.24 12.94
CA TYR A 110 -16.61 -0.81 11.95
C TYR A 110 -16.16 -0.40 10.54
N ASP A 111 -16.48 0.82 10.11
CA ASP A 111 -16.08 1.35 8.80
C ASP A 111 -14.55 1.44 8.63
N TRP A 112 -13.82 1.80 9.70
CA TRP A 112 -12.35 1.79 9.69
C TRP A 112 -11.79 0.38 9.53
N TYR A 113 -12.34 -0.61 10.25
CA TYR A 113 -11.94 -2.00 10.05
C TYR A 113 -12.30 -2.52 8.66
N GLY A 114 -13.45 -2.13 8.10
CA GLY A 114 -13.81 -2.41 6.71
C GLY A 114 -12.78 -1.86 5.74
N THR A 115 -12.35 -0.61 5.94
CA THR A 115 -11.29 0.02 5.13
C THR A 115 -9.95 -0.72 5.27
N MET A 116 -9.58 -1.15 6.48
CA MET A 116 -8.37 -1.96 6.69
C MET A 116 -8.45 -3.30 5.97
N LEU A 117 -9.62 -3.95 5.97
CA LEU A 117 -9.86 -5.22 5.29
C LEU A 117 -9.66 -5.05 3.78
N LEU A 118 -10.27 -4.02 3.19
CA LEU A 118 -10.13 -3.68 1.77
C LEU A 118 -8.67 -3.38 1.42
N MET A 119 -7.97 -2.61 2.26
CA MET A 119 -6.57 -2.31 2.04
C MET A 119 -5.74 -3.60 2.06
N ASN A 120 -5.93 -4.46 3.06
CA ASN A 120 -5.20 -5.74 3.21
C ASN A 120 -5.38 -6.65 1.99
N ILE A 121 -6.60 -6.74 1.46
CA ILE A 121 -6.89 -7.52 0.25
C ILE A 121 -6.30 -6.83 -0.99
N SER A 122 -6.36 -5.50 -1.09
CA SER A 122 -5.74 -4.71 -2.18
C SER A 122 -4.22 -4.78 -2.18
N GLY A 123 -3.58 -5.05 -1.03
CA GLY A 123 -2.14 -5.28 -0.93
C GLY A 123 -1.65 -6.37 -1.90
N THR A 124 -2.55 -7.26 -2.34
CA THR A 124 -2.28 -8.26 -3.38
C THR A 124 -1.82 -7.66 -4.71
N PHE A 125 -2.21 -6.43 -5.05
CA PHE A 125 -1.73 -5.74 -6.27
C PHE A 125 -0.24 -5.40 -6.21
N LEU A 126 0.33 -5.26 -5.01
CA LEU A 126 1.76 -5.03 -4.84
C LEU A 126 2.57 -6.34 -4.86
N LEU A 127 1.91 -7.51 -4.77
CA LEU A 127 2.58 -8.82 -4.69
C LEU A 127 3.57 -9.11 -5.81
N PRO A 128 3.26 -8.88 -7.10
CA PRO A 128 4.22 -9.19 -8.16
C PRO A 128 5.54 -8.43 -7.98
N CYS A 129 5.44 -7.20 -7.49
CA CYS A 129 6.58 -6.35 -7.22
C CYS A 129 7.33 -6.80 -5.96
N THR A 130 6.61 -7.06 -4.88
CA THR A 130 7.22 -7.51 -3.62
C THR A 130 7.84 -8.89 -3.77
N GLU A 131 7.14 -9.87 -4.35
CA GLU A 131 7.68 -11.21 -4.61
C GLU A 131 8.91 -11.15 -5.54
N GLY A 132 8.85 -10.32 -6.59
CA GLY A 132 9.99 -10.11 -7.49
C GLY A 132 11.23 -9.58 -6.76
N PHE A 133 11.05 -8.71 -5.76
CA PHE A 133 12.12 -8.22 -4.91
C PHE A 133 12.61 -9.29 -3.91
N TYR A 134 11.69 -10.00 -3.25
CA TYR A 134 12.01 -11.02 -2.25
C TYR A 134 12.63 -12.30 -2.82
N ASN A 135 12.46 -12.55 -4.13
CA ASN A 135 13.10 -13.65 -4.84
C ASN A 135 14.55 -13.34 -5.26
N LEU A 136 15.03 -12.10 -5.08
CA LEU A 136 16.44 -11.76 -5.27
C LEU A 136 17.30 -12.37 -4.16
N PRO A 137 18.61 -12.58 -4.39
CA PRO A 137 19.56 -12.89 -3.32
C PRO A 137 19.47 -11.89 -2.16
N GLU A 138 19.63 -12.37 -0.93
CA GLU A 138 19.54 -11.51 0.29
C GLU A 138 20.50 -10.31 0.22
N GLU A 139 21.71 -10.50 -0.29
CA GLU A 139 22.70 -9.43 -0.47
C GLU A 139 22.19 -8.32 -1.41
N ASP A 140 21.50 -8.70 -2.50
CA ASP A 140 20.90 -7.76 -3.45
C ASP A 140 19.73 -7.01 -2.81
N GLN A 141 18.89 -7.70 -2.03
CA GLN A 141 17.78 -7.07 -1.30
C GLN A 141 18.29 -6.01 -0.33
N ILE A 142 19.31 -6.33 0.46
CA ILE A 142 19.94 -5.40 1.41
C ILE A 142 20.53 -4.20 0.66
N SER A 143 21.30 -4.46 -0.40
CA SER A 143 21.94 -3.40 -1.18
C SER A 143 20.92 -2.46 -1.82
N ILE A 144 19.88 -3.01 -2.46
CA ILE A 144 18.83 -2.21 -3.12
C ILE A 144 18.04 -1.42 -2.09
N PHE A 145 17.67 -2.03 -0.96
CA PHE A 145 16.92 -1.33 0.09
C PHE A 145 17.73 -0.20 0.71
N HIS A 146 19.01 -0.43 0.99
CA HIS A 146 19.90 0.62 1.49
C HIS A 146 20.10 1.74 0.48
N ASP A 147 20.31 1.40 -0.81
CA ASP A 147 20.36 2.37 -1.91
C ASP A 147 19.08 3.20 -2.02
N PHE A 148 17.92 2.57 -1.80
CA PHE A 148 16.63 3.24 -1.77
C PHE A 148 16.53 4.23 -0.61
N LEU A 149 16.85 3.81 0.62
CA LEU A 149 16.85 4.70 1.78
C LEU A 149 17.81 5.89 1.58
N ASN A 150 19.01 5.64 1.05
CA ASN A 150 19.99 6.67 0.72
C ASN A 150 19.53 7.63 -0.38
N SER A 151 18.59 7.20 -1.23
CA SER A 151 17.95 8.08 -2.21
C SER A 151 16.94 9.04 -1.57
N LEU A 152 16.44 8.74 -0.37
CA LEU A 152 15.48 9.58 0.37
C LEU A 152 16.19 10.52 1.35
N TYR A 153 17.15 10.02 2.11
CA TYR A 153 17.84 10.81 3.12
C TYR A 153 19.30 10.38 3.28
N GLN A 154 20.08 11.27 3.89
CA GLN A 154 21.43 11.00 4.37
C GLN A 154 21.48 11.23 5.87
N CYS A 155 22.38 10.53 6.53
CA CYS A 155 22.57 10.65 7.97
C CYS A 155 23.52 11.76 8.33
N ASN A 156 23.09 12.63 9.24
CA ASN A 156 23.92 13.69 9.80
C ASN A 156 24.03 13.53 11.32
N PHE A 157 25.21 13.09 11.77
CA PHE A 157 25.51 12.87 13.19
C PHE A 157 25.87 14.16 13.95
N SER A 158 25.79 15.34 13.31
CA SER A 158 26.16 16.63 13.87
C SER A 158 25.01 17.64 13.98
N GLY A 159 23.77 17.23 13.67
CA GLY A 159 22.60 18.12 13.66
C GLY A 159 21.28 17.34 13.56
N ASP A 160 20.33 17.81 12.73
CA ASP A 160 19.15 17.02 12.39
C ASP A 160 19.58 15.63 11.89
N PRO A 161 19.03 14.53 12.43
CA PRO A 161 19.54 13.19 12.15
C PRO A 161 19.38 12.84 10.67
N LEU A 162 18.38 13.42 9.98
CA LEU A 162 18.17 13.25 8.55
C LEU A 162 18.41 14.53 7.75
N VAL A 163 19.21 14.40 6.71
CA VAL A 163 19.32 15.37 5.61
C VAL A 163 18.58 14.81 4.41
N TRP A 164 17.38 15.35 4.13
CA TRP A 164 16.59 14.95 2.98
C TRP A 164 17.30 15.26 1.64
N THR A 165 17.30 14.29 0.73
CA THR A 165 17.88 14.44 -0.61
C THR A 165 17.04 15.41 -1.47
N PRO A 166 17.56 15.86 -2.64
CA PRO A 166 16.75 16.64 -3.58
C PRO A 166 15.48 15.91 -4.04
N LEU A 167 15.50 14.58 -4.13
CA LEU A 167 14.32 13.77 -4.44
C LEU A 167 13.27 13.91 -3.32
N ALA A 168 13.64 13.61 -2.08
CA ALA A 168 12.72 13.70 -0.93
C ALA A 168 12.20 15.12 -0.69
N LYS A 169 12.99 16.16 -0.99
CA LYS A 169 12.56 17.56 -0.86
C LYS A 169 11.44 17.96 -1.82
N LYS A 170 11.24 17.23 -2.93
CA LYS A 170 10.08 17.47 -3.83
C LYS A 170 8.77 17.08 -3.16
N ALA A 171 8.78 16.08 -2.29
CA ALA A 171 7.60 15.58 -1.59
C ALA A 171 7.95 15.16 -0.14
N PRO A 172 8.26 16.13 0.75
CA PRO A 172 8.87 15.84 2.06
C PRO A 172 7.96 15.03 2.98
N LYS A 173 6.64 15.23 2.85
CA LYS A 173 5.65 14.44 3.60
C LYS A 173 5.66 12.97 3.16
N ILE A 174 5.62 12.73 1.85
CA ILE A 174 5.61 11.38 1.26
C ILE A 174 6.91 10.63 1.59
N ALA A 175 8.06 11.28 1.45
CA ALA A 175 9.35 10.67 1.82
C ALA A 175 9.42 10.32 3.32
N LYS A 176 8.86 11.17 4.18
CA LYS A 176 8.75 10.89 5.62
C LYS A 176 7.79 9.74 5.92
N ASP A 177 6.62 9.71 5.27
CA ASP A 177 5.63 8.66 5.43
C ASP A 177 6.21 7.29 5.01
N ILE A 178 6.95 7.22 3.89
CA ILE A 178 7.70 6.02 3.47
C ILE A 178 8.68 5.56 4.56
N HIS A 179 9.50 6.48 5.07
CA HIS A 179 10.48 6.16 6.10
C HIS A 179 9.83 5.58 7.37
N ILE A 180 8.73 6.21 7.83
CA ILE A 180 7.96 5.72 8.98
C ILE A 180 7.34 4.35 8.68
N GLY A 181 6.84 4.14 7.46
CA GLY A 181 6.22 2.88 7.05
C GLY A 181 7.15 1.67 7.14
N PHE A 182 8.46 1.87 7.00
CA PHE A 182 9.45 0.81 7.22
C PHE A 182 9.85 0.62 8.69
N ASP A 183 9.30 1.38 9.64
CA ASP A 183 9.63 1.26 11.07
C ASP A 183 11.15 1.29 11.33
N GLN A 184 11.86 2.15 10.58
CA GLN A 184 13.32 2.22 10.61
C GLN A 184 13.80 3.18 11.69
N PRO A 185 14.76 2.79 12.54
CA PRO A 185 15.46 3.76 13.36
C PRO A 185 16.21 4.74 12.45
N PHE A 186 16.02 6.04 12.71
CA PHE A 186 16.77 7.09 12.01
C PHE A 186 18.27 6.82 12.12
N CYS A 187 18.94 6.66 10.98
CA CYS A 187 20.39 6.61 10.90
C CYS A 187 21.07 5.52 11.71
N SER A 188 20.56 4.29 11.57
CA SER A 188 21.29 3.10 11.99
C SER A 188 22.34 2.72 10.94
N ASN A 189 23.60 2.59 11.37
CA ASN A 189 24.66 1.96 10.56
C ASN A 189 24.54 0.41 10.57
N ASP A 190 23.52 -0.14 11.23
CA ASP A 190 23.25 -1.57 11.26
C ASP A 190 22.40 -1.95 10.05
N GLU A 191 23.07 -2.41 8.99
CA GLU A 191 22.42 -2.94 7.79
C GLU A 191 21.47 -4.11 8.11
N GLY A 192 21.74 -4.87 9.18
CA GLY A 192 20.87 -5.94 9.66
C GLY A 192 19.56 -5.43 10.26
N ALA A 193 19.59 -4.31 10.98
CA ALA A 193 18.38 -3.66 11.49
C ALA A 193 17.50 -3.14 10.34
N ASN A 194 18.12 -2.53 9.33
CA ASN A 194 17.41 -2.03 8.16
C ASN A 194 16.74 -3.18 7.39
N TYR A 195 17.47 -4.27 7.16
CA TYR A 195 16.92 -5.46 6.52
C TYR A 195 15.80 -6.13 7.33
N TYR A 196 15.93 -6.17 8.65
CA TYR A 196 14.91 -6.74 9.52
C TYR A 196 13.57 -6.02 9.39
N SER A 197 13.54 -4.69 9.38
CA SER A 197 12.25 -3.99 9.26
C SER A 197 11.66 -4.10 7.85
N LEU A 198 12.49 -4.19 6.81
CA LEU A 198 12.01 -4.54 5.46
C LEU A 198 11.33 -5.92 5.47
N LYS A 199 12.01 -6.95 5.97
CA LYS A 199 11.44 -8.31 6.14
C LYS A 199 10.16 -8.29 6.97
N LYS A 200 10.12 -7.54 8.07
CA LYS A 200 8.93 -7.39 8.92
C LYS A 200 7.75 -6.85 8.10
N VAL A 201 7.94 -5.78 7.32
CA VAL A 201 6.87 -5.21 6.48
C VAL A 201 6.35 -6.24 5.48
N TYR A 202 7.23 -6.97 4.79
CA TYR A 202 6.82 -8.02 3.86
C TYR A 202 6.05 -9.15 4.52
N TYR A 203 6.63 -9.75 5.56
CA TYR A 203 6.00 -10.88 6.23
C TYR A 203 4.70 -10.50 6.91
N LEU A 204 4.50 -9.25 7.32
CA LEU A 204 3.24 -8.83 7.94
C LEU A 204 2.17 -8.45 6.93
N LEU A 205 2.52 -7.87 5.79
CA LEU A 205 1.56 -7.20 4.91
C LEU A 205 1.46 -7.78 3.49
N PHE A 206 2.45 -8.57 3.09
CA PHE A 206 2.59 -9.03 1.70
C PHE A 206 2.82 -10.55 1.60
N GLU A 207 3.23 -11.26 2.65
CA GLU A 207 3.21 -12.72 2.61
C GLU A 207 1.76 -13.22 2.66
N TRP A 208 1.39 -14.12 1.73
CA TRP A 208 0.00 -14.55 1.55
C TRP A 208 -0.62 -15.14 2.84
N GLU A 209 0.16 -15.87 3.63
CA GLU A 209 -0.28 -16.44 4.91
C GLU A 209 -0.68 -15.34 5.89
N ALA A 210 0.12 -14.28 5.97
CA ALA A 210 -0.15 -13.13 6.82
C ALA A 210 -1.32 -12.29 6.30
N VAL A 211 -1.44 -12.09 4.99
CA VAL A 211 -2.60 -11.41 4.39
C VAL A 211 -3.88 -12.14 4.79
N VAL A 212 -3.94 -13.47 4.63
CA VAL A 212 -5.11 -14.27 5.04
C VAL A 212 -5.35 -14.18 6.55
N ALA A 213 -4.31 -14.33 7.36
CA ALA A 213 -4.44 -14.26 8.82
C ALA A 213 -4.96 -12.89 9.29
N ASN A 214 -4.44 -11.79 8.74
CA ASN A 214 -4.86 -10.43 9.04
C ASN A 214 -6.30 -10.17 8.61
N THR A 215 -6.70 -10.61 7.40
CA THR A 215 -8.09 -10.51 6.91
C THR A 215 -9.05 -11.18 7.90
N LEU A 216 -8.73 -12.41 8.34
CA LEU A 216 -9.55 -13.12 9.32
C LEU A 216 -9.57 -12.44 10.69
N ALA A 217 -8.44 -11.87 11.13
CA ALA A 217 -8.36 -11.15 12.40
C ALA A 217 -9.19 -9.86 12.38
N ILE A 218 -9.14 -9.09 11.28
CA ILE A 218 -9.95 -7.88 11.09
C ILE A 218 -11.44 -8.25 11.04
N GLY A 219 -11.81 -9.27 10.27
CA GLY A 219 -13.20 -9.76 10.20
C GLY A 219 -13.77 -10.14 11.57
N LYS A 220 -12.99 -10.85 12.40
CA LYS A 220 -13.39 -11.17 13.78
C LYS A 220 -13.58 -9.94 14.66
N LYS A 221 -12.75 -8.90 14.50
CA LYS A 221 -12.93 -7.63 15.21
C LYS A 221 -14.21 -6.94 14.78
N MET A 222 -14.50 -6.91 13.49
CA MET A 222 -15.75 -6.35 12.94
C MET A 222 -16.99 -7.08 13.47
N GLU A 223 -17.00 -8.41 13.42
CA GLU A 223 -18.09 -9.23 13.95
C GLU A 223 -18.32 -8.99 15.45
N ALA A 224 -17.24 -8.85 16.23
CA ALA A 224 -17.31 -8.63 17.66
C ALA A 224 -17.90 -7.26 18.04
N LEU A 225 -17.85 -6.26 17.17
CA LEU A 225 -18.46 -4.95 17.41
C LEU A 225 -19.99 -5.00 17.37
N GLY A 226 -20.57 -5.91 16.57
CA GLY A 226 -22.02 -6.12 16.50
C GLY A 226 -22.83 -4.94 15.95
N CYS A 227 -22.18 -3.90 15.43
CA CYS A 227 -22.81 -2.69 14.90
C CYS A 227 -22.68 -2.54 13.37
N GLY A 228 -22.34 -3.62 12.66
CA GLY A 228 -22.26 -3.66 11.20
C GLY A 228 -23.58 -3.82 10.45
N GLY A 229 -24.72 -3.57 11.12
CA GLY A 229 -26.08 -3.76 10.59
C GLY A 229 -26.87 -2.46 10.49
#